data_AF-D4J418-F1
#
_entry.id   AF-D4J418-F1
#
_cell.length_a   1.000
_cell.length_b   1.000
_cell.length_c   1.000
_cell.angle_alpha   90.00
_cell.angle_beta   90.00
_cell.angle_gamma   90.00
#
_symmetry.space_group_name_H-M   'P 1'
#
loop_
_entity.id
_entity.type
_entity.pdbx_description
1 polymer ?
#
loop_
_entity_poly.entity_id
_entity_poly.type
_entity_poly.pdbx_seq_one_letter_code
_entity_poly.pdbx_strand_id
1 'polypeptide(L)' 'MAKAKSLETAFEELDALAAKMEDRDLPLEEAFKLYQEGVKLLKYCNGAIDKVEKKIIEIHGNEDEEDE' A
#
# COMPACT_ATOMS: atom_id res chain seq x y z
N MET A 1 17.26 -0.67 12.83
CA MET A 1 16.78 -0.60 11.43
C MET A 1 15.27 -0.40 11.47
N ALA A 2 14.74 0.64 10.83
CA ALA A 2 13.30 0.85 10.81
C ALA A 2 12.64 -0.32 10.07
N LYS A 3 11.76 -1.05 10.76
CA LYS A 3 11.00 -2.15 10.16
C LYS A 3 10.12 -1.53 9.08
N ALA A 4 10.24 -2.00 7.84
CA ALA A 4 9.29 -1.59 6.80
C ALA A 4 7.87 -1.90 7.30
N LYS A 5 6.94 -0.95 7.09
CA LYS A 5 5.52 -1.15 7.38
C LYS A 5 5.04 -2.42 6.67
N SER A 6 4.10 -3.17 7.25
CA SER A 6 3.52 -4.32 6.54
C SER A 6 2.34 -3.85 5.68
N LEU A 7 1.93 -4.66 4.70
CA LEU A 7 0.76 -4.35 3.88
C LEU A 7 -0.52 -4.34 4.73
N GLU A 8 -0.64 -5.24 5.71
CA GLU A 8 -1.79 -5.28 6.61
C GLU A 8 -1.92 -3.98 7.40
N THR A 9 -0.82 -3.49 8.01
CA THR A 9 -0.83 -2.21 8.72
C THR A 9 -1.15 -1.04 7.79
N ALA A 10 -0.69 -1.08 6.53
CA ALA A 10 -1.01 -0.03 5.57
C ALA A 10 -2.49 -0.03 5.17
N PHE A 11 -3.13 -1.20 5.10
CA PHE A 11 -4.57 -1.30 4.88
C PHE A 11 -5.37 -0.82 6.09
N GLU A 12 -4.98 -1.18 7.31
CA GLU A 12 -5.61 -0.66 8.53
C GLU A 12 -5.57 0.87 8.61
N GLU A 13 -4.45 1.48 8.20
CA GLU A 13 -4.34 2.93 8.12
C GLU A 13 -5.21 3.55 7.02
N LEU A 14 -5.38 2.87 5.88
CA LEU A 14 -6.31 3.31 4.82
C LEU A 14 -7.76 3.29 5.32
N ASP A 15 -8.17 2.24 6.02
CA ASP A 15 -9.51 2.12 6.59
C ASP A 15 -9.75 3.21 7.63
N ALA A 16 -8.78 3.45 8.51
CA ALA A 16 -8.85 4.52 9.50
C ALA A 16 -8.93 5.92 8.85
N LEU A 17 -8.22 6.12 7.74
CA LEU A 17 -8.26 7.37 6.98
C LEU A 17 -9.61 7.55 6.29
N ALA A 18 -10.12 6.50 5.65
CA ALA A 18 -11.44 6.51 5.02
C ALA A 18 -12.55 6.84 6.03
N ALA A 19 -12.52 6.20 7.21
CA ALA A 19 -13.48 6.47 8.29
C ALA A 19 -13.45 7.94 8.76
N LYS A 20 -12.26 8.58 8.80
CA LYS A 20 -12.16 10.02 9.11
C LYS A 20 -12.71 10.90 7.99
N MET A 21 -12.57 10.49 6.73
CA MET A 21 -13.10 11.24 5.58
C MET A 21 -14.62 11.16 5.46
N GLU A 22 -15.28 10.21 6.12
CA GLU A 22 -16.73 10.09 6.19
C GLU A 22 -17.38 11.07 7.19
N ASP A 23 -16.58 11.74 8.02
CA ASP A 23 -17.08 12.76 8.95
C ASP A 23 -17.62 13.98 8.18
N ARG A 24 -18.90 14.29 8.41
CA ARG A 24 -19.62 15.38 7.74
C ARG A 24 -19.16 16.77 8.19
N ASP A 25 -18.55 16.85 9.37
CA ASP A 25 -18.03 18.10 9.95
C ASP A 25 -16.54 18.30 9.65
N LEU A 26 -15.93 17.42 8.85
CA LEU A 26 -14.51 17.49 8.48
C LEU A 26 -14.22 18.79 7.69
N PRO A 27 -13.33 19.66 8.20
CA PRO A 27 -12.94 20.87 7.49
C PRO A 27 -12.27 20.53 6.16
N LEU A 28 -12.57 21.33 5.13
CA LEU A 28 -12.04 21.10 3.77
C LEU A 28 -10.50 21.00 3.74
N GLU A 29 -9.81 21.83 4.51
CA GLU A 29 -8.33 21.79 4.60
C GLU A 29 -7.83 20.46 5.18
N GLU A 30 -8.52 19.90 6.17
CA GLU A 30 -8.19 18.58 6.71
C GLU A 30 -8.53 17.47 5.72
N ALA A 31 -9.66 17.57 5.02
CA ALA A 31 -10.01 16.63 3.95
C ALA A 31 -8.93 16.57 2.87
N PHE A 32 -8.34 17.72 2.49
CA PHE A 32 -7.21 17.75 1.58
C PHE A 32 -5.95 17.07 2.14
N LYS A 33 -5.65 17.25 3.43
CA LYS A 33 -4.51 16.58 4.09
C LYS A 33 -4.71 15.07 4.13
N LEU A 34 -5.88 14.60 4.57
CA LEU A 34 -6.23 13.18 4.59
C LEU A 34 -6.18 12.59 3.18
N TYR A 35 -6.70 13.28 2.16
CA TYR A 35 -6.60 12.82 0.78
C TYR A 35 -5.13 12.64 0.33
N GLN A 36 -4.27 13.63 0.60
CA GLN A 36 -2.85 13.54 0.26
C GLN A 36 -2.14 12.38 0.98
N GLU A 37 -2.48 12.14 2.25
CA GLU A 37 -1.98 11.01 3.02
C GLU A 37 -2.44 9.68 2.42
N GLY A 38 -3.74 9.55 2.11
CA GLY A 38 -4.31 8.38 1.47
C GLY A 38 -3.64 8.06 0.13
N VAL A 39 -3.40 9.07 -0.71
CA VAL A 39 -2.69 8.88 -1.99
C VAL A 39 -1.26 8.37 -1.79
N LYS A 40 -0.53 8.88 -0.78
CA LYS A 40 0.82 8.39 -0.47
C LYS A 40 0.79 6.94 0.00
N LEU A 41 -0.19 6.60 0.83
CA LEU A 41 -0.36 5.25 1.38
C LEU A 41 -0.75 4.25 0.28
N LEU A 42 -1.65 4.62 -0.63
CA LEU A 42 -1.99 3.81 -1.81
C LEU A 42 -0.77 3.56 -2.71
N LYS A 43 0.06 4.60 -2.95
CA LYS A 43 1.31 4.43 -3.69
C LYS A 43 2.27 3.45 -3.02
N TYR A 44 2.34 3.52 -1.69
CA TYR A 44 3.13 2.57 -0.91
C TYR A 44 2.62 1.14 -1.07
N CYS A 45 1.31 0.91 -0.93
CA CYS A 45 0.71 -0.42 -1.10
C CYS A 45 0.96 -0.99 -2.50
N ASN A 46 0.72 -0.19 -3.54
CA ASN A 46 1.00 -0.60 -4.92
C ASN A 46 2.46 -0.99 -5.13
N GLY A 47 3.40 -0.21 -4.59
CA GLY A 47 4.83 -0.53 -4.69
C GLY A 47 5.25 -1.77 -3.89
N ALA A 48 4.54 -2.10 -2.81
CA ALA A 48 4.76 -3.33 -2.06
C ALA A 48 4.22 -4.55 -2.81
N ILE A 49 3.03 -4.44 -3.42
CA ILE A 49 2.42 -5.50 -4.23
C ILE A 49 3.27 -5.81 -5.46
N ASP A 50 3.68 -4.78 -6.23
CA ASP A 50 4.55 -4.93 -7.41
C ASP A 50 5.86 -5.65 -7.07
N LYS A 51 6.44 -5.41 -5.89
CA LYS A 51 7.63 -6.14 -5.42
C LYS A 51 7.35 -7.61 -5.14
N VAL A 52 6.18 -7.94 -4.62
CA VAL A 52 5.78 -9.33 -4.37
C VAL A 52 5.53 -10.04 -5.71
N GLU A 53 4.80 -9.41 -6.63
CA GLU A 53 4.55 -9.93 -7.98
C GLU A 53 5.85 -10.22 -8.72
N LYS A 54 6.82 -9.30 -8.68
CA LYS A 54 8.15 -9.51 -9.29
C LYS A 54 8.89 -10.70 -8.71
N LYS A 55 8.88 -10.86 -7.38
CA LYS A 55 9.50 -12.02 -6.73
C LYS A 55 8.82 -13.32 -7.11
N ILE A 56 7.49 -13.32 -7.25
CA ILE A 56 6.75 -14.48 -7.72
C ILE A 56 7.16 -14.82 -9.16
N ILE A 57 7.35 -13.84 -10.03
CA ILE A 57 7.82 -14.04 -11.40
C ILE A 57 9.26 -14.56 -11.42
N GLU A 58 10.16 -14.03 -10.60
CA GLU A 58 11.55 -14.52 -10.49
C GLU A 58 11.61 -15.99 -10.03
N ILE A 59 10.75 -16.39 -9.09
CA ILE A 59 10.67 -17.78 -8.63
C ILE A 59 10.19 -18.69 -9.76
N HIS A 60 9.07 -18.37 -10.41
CA HIS A 60 8.52 -19.21 -11.49
C HIS A 60 9.37 -19.17 -12.77
N GLY A 61 9.97 -18.03 -13.11
CA GLY A 61 10.84 -17.90 -14.27
C GLY A 61 12.17 -18.65 -14.12
N ASN A 62 12.63 -18.88 -12.88
CA ASN A 62 13.74 -19.77 -12.61
C ASN A 62 13.35 -21.26 -12.66
N GLU A 63 12.08 -21.62 -12.43
CA GLU A 63 11.61 -23.01 -12.55
C GLU A 63 11.63 -23.50 -14.01
N ASP A 64 11.57 -22.60 -15.00
CA ASP A 64 11.66 -22.94 -16.44
C ASP A 64 13.12 -23.08 -16.95
N GLU A 65 14.14 -22.67 -16.18
CA GLU A 65 15.56 -22.74 -16.58
C GLU A 65 16.33 -23.94 -15.97
N GLU A 66 15.74 -24.72 -15.06
CA GLU A 66 16.41 -25.87 -14.41
C GLU A 66 16.18 -27.22 -15.13
N ASP A 67 15.41 -27.24 -16.23
CA ASP A 67 15.08 -28.47 -17.00
C ASP A 67 15.89 -28.65 -18.32
N GLU A 68 16.98 -27.89 -18.56
CA GLU A 68 17.96 -28.14 -19.65
C GLU A 68 19.35 -28.61 -19.16
#